data_AF-A0A258BXD7-F1
#
_entry.id   AF-A0A258BXD7-F1
#
_cell.length_a   1.000
_cell.length_b   1.000
_cell.length_c   1.000
_cell.angle_alpha   90.00
_cell.angle_beta   90.00
_cell.angle_gamma   90.00
#
_symmetry.space_group_name_H-M   'P 1'
#
loop_
_entity.id
_entity.type
_entity.pdbx_description
1 polymer ?
#
loop_
_entity_poly.entity_id
_entity_poly.type
_entity_poly.pdbx_seq_one_letter_code
_entity_poly.pdbx_strand_id
1 'polypeptide(L)'
;MTLIIEDGGGKPDSESYATAVELVSYAANYGVTIPATVEAQEALLRRAALQMQVMGWKGRKASAAQALAWPRADVELDGEILPSTYIPARIQYGQMALAAEI
;
A
#
# COMPACT_ATOMS: atom_id res chain seq x y z
N MET A 1 -15.16 9.38 -0.05
CA MET A 1 -15.70 8.01 0.07
C MET A 1 -14.56 7.17 0.56
N THR A 2 -14.72 6.54 1.72
CA THR A 2 -13.63 5.90 2.46
C THR A 2 -12.90 4.85 1.62
N LEU A 3 -11.57 4.88 1.62
CA LEU A 3 -10.73 3.86 1.01
C LEU A 3 -11.05 2.45 1.54
N ILE A 4 -11.06 1.47 0.63
CA ILE A 4 -11.03 0.06 1.02
C ILE A 4 -9.57 -0.35 1.23
N ILE A 5 -9.22 -0.69 2.47
CA ILE A 5 -7.85 -1.05 2.85
C ILE A 5 -7.61 -2.55 2.60
N GLU A 6 -6.47 -2.86 1.97
CA GLU A 6 -5.93 -4.21 1.84
C GLU A 6 -5.28 -4.64 3.15
N ASP A 7 -5.80 -5.72 3.74
CA ASP A 7 -5.47 -6.21 5.08
C ASP A 7 -4.80 -7.59 5.06
N GLY A 8 -4.48 -8.10 3.87
CA GLY A 8 -3.89 -9.42 3.66
C GLY A 8 -4.85 -10.42 3.05
N GLY A 9 -6.12 -10.05 2.91
CA GLY A 9 -7.15 -10.89 2.27
C GLY A 9 -7.00 -11.00 0.75
N GLY A 10 -6.28 -10.09 0.10
CA GLY A 10 -6.17 -10.05 -1.36
C GLY A 10 -7.50 -9.72 -2.01
N LYS A 11 -8.17 -8.66 -1.54
CA LYS A 11 -9.51 -8.27 -1.95
C LYS A 11 -9.51 -7.75 -3.39
N PRO A 12 -10.58 -8.00 -4.17
CA PRO A 12 -10.67 -7.54 -5.56
C PRO A 12 -10.96 -6.04 -5.68
N ASP A 13 -11.30 -5.36 -4.59
CA ASP A 13 -11.74 -3.97 -4.55
C ASP A 13 -10.91 -3.09 -3.58
N SER A 14 -9.81 -3.61 -3.04
CA SER A 14 -8.89 -2.80 -2.25
C SER A 14 -8.24 -1.69 -3.07
N GLU A 15 -8.18 -0.50 -2.49
CA GLU A 15 -7.71 0.72 -3.14
C GLU A 15 -6.38 1.23 -2.57
N SER A 16 -6.04 0.84 -1.33
CA SER A 16 -4.87 1.34 -0.62
C SER A 16 -4.38 0.35 0.46
N TYR A 17 -3.12 0.46 0.85
CA TYR A 17 -2.54 -0.17 2.05
C TYR A 17 -2.56 0.75 3.27
N ALA A 18 -2.70 2.07 3.08
CA ALA A 18 -2.75 3.06 4.14
C ALA A 18 -4.03 3.89 4.09
N THR A 19 -4.44 4.41 5.24
CA THR A 19 -5.53 5.36 5.39
C THR A 19 -5.05 6.81 5.23
N ALA A 20 -5.98 7.75 4.99
CA ALA A 20 -5.67 9.17 4.97
C ALA A 20 -5.10 9.68 6.31
N VAL A 21 -5.59 9.15 7.44
CA VAL A 21 -5.11 9.49 8.79
C VAL A 21 -3.64 9.07 8.98
N GLU A 22 -3.27 7.90 8.48
CA GLU A 22 -1.89 7.43 8.51
C GLU A 22 -0.99 8.26 7.60
N LEU A 23 -1.47 8.67 6.41
CA LEU A 23 -0.72 9.56 5.52
C LEU A 23 -0.48 10.94 6.17
N VAL A 24 -1.47 11.51 6.87
CA VAL A 24 -1.30 12.77 7.63
C VAL A 24 -0.26 12.59 8.74
N SER A 25 -0.30 11.47 9.45
CA SER A 25 0.68 11.15 10.50
C SER A 25 2.09 10.98 9.92
N TYR A 26 2.22 10.30 8.78
CA TYR A 26 3.47 10.19 8.04
C TYR A 26 3.97 11.58 7.63
N ALA A 27 3.11 12.42 7.06
CA ALA A 27 3.49 13.75 6.62
C ALA A 27 4.03 14.63 7.75
N ALA A 28 3.40 14.59 8.92
CA ALA A 28 3.88 15.28 10.12
C ALA A 28 5.22 14.74 10.60
N ASN A 29 5.40 13.42 10.63
CA ASN A 29 6.63 12.78 11.13
C ASN A 29 7.84 13.02 10.23
N TYR A 30 7.64 13.13 8.91
CA TYR A 30 8.72 13.27 7.93
C TYR A 30 8.82 14.67 7.32
N GLY A 31 7.99 15.62 7.77
CA GLY A 31 8.06 17.03 7.34
C GLY A 31 7.67 17.25 5.88
N VAL A 32 6.85 16.38 5.30
CA VAL A 32 6.39 16.50 3.91
C VAL A 32 5.03 17.19 3.84
N THR A 33 4.81 17.99 2.79
CA THR A 33 3.54 18.69 2.59
C THR A 33 2.61 17.83 1.75
N ILE A 34 1.40 17.61 2.23
CA ILE A 34 0.32 16.91 1.51
C ILE A 34 -0.93 17.81 1.44
N PRO A 35 -1.88 17.55 0.54
CA PRO A 35 -3.15 18.28 0.48
C PRO A 35 -3.93 18.22 1.80
N ALA A 36 -4.69 19.28 2.09
CA ALA A 36 -5.43 19.41 3.34
C ALA A 36 -6.73 18.58 3.40
N THR A 37 -7.32 18.26 2.25
CA THR A 37 -8.60 17.54 2.21
C THR A 37 -8.40 16.03 2.20
N VAL A 38 -9.26 15.30 2.90
CA VAL A 38 -9.22 13.84 2.96
C VAL A 38 -9.35 13.25 1.56
N GLU A 39 -10.24 13.79 0.73
CA GLU A 39 -10.47 13.31 -0.64
C GLU A 39 -9.20 13.40 -1.51
N ALA A 40 -8.42 14.48 -1.36
CA ALA A 40 -7.17 14.64 -2.09
C ALA A 40 -6.06 13.73 -1.56
N GLN A 41 -6.01 13.49 -0.24
CA GLN A 41 -5.10 12.52 0.38
C GLN A 41 -5.41 11.10 -0.08
N GLU A 42 -6.68 10.71 -0.10
CA GLU A 42 -7.12 9.41 -0.62
C GLU A 42 -6.79 9.27 -2.11
N ALA A 43 -6.92 10.35 -2.90
CA ALA A 43 -6.52 10.34 -4.31
C ALA A 43 -5.01 10.12 -4.48
N LEU A 44 -4.16 10.73 -3.64
CA LEU A 44 -2.71 10.47 -3.64
C LEU A 44 -2.40 9.01 -3.32
N LEU A 45 -3.07 8.43 -2.32
CA LEU A 45 -2.90 7.03 -1.96
C LEU A 45 -3.29 6.10 -3.12
N ARG A 46 -4.40 6.36 -3.82
CA ARG A 46 -4.80 5.59 -5.01
C ARG A 46 -3.76 5.71 -6.15
N ARG A 47 -3.23 6.90 -6.39
CA ARG A 47 -2.15 7.13 -7.39
C ARG A 47 -0.87 6.36 -7.02
N ALA A 48 -0.47 6.40 -5.76
CA ALA A 48 0.68 5.65 -5.28
C ALA A 48 0.47 4.14 -5.39
N ALA A 49 -0.72 3.64 -5.01
CA ALA A 49 -1.07 2.22 -5.18
C ALA A 49 -0.97 1.79 -6.65
N LEU A 50 -1.47 2.59 -7.59
CA LEU A 50 -1.35 2.33 -9.02
C LEU A 50 0.12 2.24 -9.47
N GLN A 51 0.98 3.15 -9.02
CA GLN A 51 2.41 3.09 -9.36
C GLN A 51 3.10 1.86 -8.75
N MET A 52 2.70 1.45 -7.54
CA MET A 52 3.23 0.24 -6.92
C MET A 52 2.87 -1.04 -7.68
N GLN A 53 1.79 -1.05 -8.49
CA GLN A 53 1.38 -2.23 -9.26
C GLN A 53 2.46 -2.73 -10.23
N VAL A 54 3.26 -1.81 -10.78
CA VAL A 54 4.23 -2.11 -11.84
C VAL A 54 5.66 -2.30 -11.31
N MET A 55 5.86 -2.27 -9.99
CA MET A 55 7.16 -2.48 -9.39
C MET A 55 7.56 -3.97 -9.38
N GLY A 56 8.88 -4.22 -9.39
CA GLY A 56 9.47 -5.57 -9.38
C GLY A 56 9.44 -6.24 -8.00
N TRP A 57 8.27 -6.66 -7.54
CA TRP A 57 8.11 -7.32 -6.23
C TRP A 57 8.60 -8.76 -6.23
N LYS A 58 9.21 -9.20 -5.11
CA LYS A 58 9.56 -10.60 -4.84
C LYS A 58 8.32 -11.52 -4.86
N GLY A 59 8.51 -12.80 -5.19
CA GLY A 59 7.44 -13.78 -5.22
C GLY A 59 6.37 -13.48 -6.27
N ARG A 60 5.16 -13.98 -6.08
CA ARG A 60 4.00 -13.78 -6.98
C ARG A 60 2.79 -13.26 -6.21
N LYS A 61 1.81 -12.64 -6.89
CA LYS A 61 0.53 -12.29 -6.25
C LYS A 61 -0.08 -13.53 -5.58
N ALA A 62 -0.63 -13.37 -4.38
CA ALA A 62 -1.24 -14.46 -3.64
C ALA A 62 -2.52 -14.97 -4.32
N SER A 63 -3.28 -14.05 -4.93
CA SER A 63 -4.48 -14.31 -5.71
C SER A 63 -4.41 -13.59 -7.05
N ALA A 64 -4.95 -14.21 -8.11
CA ALA A 64 -5.12 -13.52 -9.39
C ALA A 64 -6.24 -12.46 -9.34
N ALA A 65 -7.15 -12.58 -8.37
CA ALA A 65 -8.30 -11.69 -8.22
C ALA A 65 -8.01 -10.45 -7.36
N GLN A 66 -6.88 -10.42 -6.64
CA GLN A 66 -6.58 -9.28 -5.77
C GLN A 66 -6.33 -8.00 -6.60
N ALA A 67 -6.84 -6.88 -6.13
CA ALA A 67 -6.68 -5.59 -6.79
C ALA A 67 -5.22 -5.14 -6.79
N LEU A 68 -4.57 -5.15 -5.61
CA LEU A 68 -3.27 -4.53 -5.40
C LEU A 68 -2.08 -5.52 -5.56
N ALA A 69 -0.85 -5.03 -5.46
CA ALA A 69 0.37 -5.77 -5.77
C ALA A 69 0.74 -6.83 -4.70
N TRP A 70 0.42 -6.48 -3.47
CA TRP A 70 0.40 -7.28 -2.25
C TRP A 70 -1.05 -7.55 -1.81
N PRO A 71 -1.31 -8.68 -1.12
CA PRO A 71 -0.34 -9.63 -0.57
C PRO A 71 0.31 -10.55 -1.61
N ARG A 72 1.36 -11.27 -1.23
CA ARG A 72 2.17 -12.10 -2.14
C ARG A 72 2.52 -13.45 -1.53
N ALA A 73 2.61 -14.46 -2.38
CA ALA A 73 3.07 -15.81 -2.04
C ALA A 73 4.51 -16.04 -2.52
N ASP A 74 5.17 -17.03 -1.94
CA ASP A 74 6.54 -17.45 -2.26
C ASP A 74 7.55 -16.31 -2.08
N VAL A 75 7.34 -15.46 -1.06
CA VAL A 75 8.27 -14.39 -0.68
C VAL A 75 9.18 -14.89 0.43
N GLU A 76 10.47 -14.98 0.12
CA GLU A 76 11.51 -15.24 1.12
C GLU A 76 12.19 -13.93 1.55
N LEU A 77 12.22 -13.72 2.86
CA LEU A 77 12.90 -12.60 3.51
C LEU A 77 13.70 -13.12 4.69
N ASP A 78 15.00 -12.85 4.71
CA ASP A 78 15.91 -13.23 5.80
C ASP A 78 15.88 -14.73 6.15
N GLY A 79 15.69 -15.59 5.14
CA GLY A 79 15.62 -17.05 5.28
C GLY A 79 14.24 -17.60 5.67
N GLU A 80 13.24 -16.73 5.86
CA GLU A 80 11.87 -17.11 6.23
C GLU A 80 10.91 -16.88 5.06
N ILE A 81 10.02 -17.84 4.82
CA ILE A 81 8.93 -17.70 3.85
C ILE A 81 7.77 -16.99 4.53
N LEU A 82 7.41 -15.81 4.01
CA LEU A 82 6.31 -15.03 4.54
C LEU A 82 4.95 -15.67 4.20
N PRO A 83 3.96 -15.64 5.12
CA PRO A 83 2.61 -16.08 4.82
C PRO A 83 2.01 -15.31 3.63
N SER A 84 1.23 -16.00 2.79
CA SER A 84 0.61 -15.37 1.61
C SER A 84 -0.47 -14.34 1.93
N THR A 85 -0.81 -14.17 3.20
CA THR A 85 -1.72 -13.14 3.75
C THR A 85 -0.97 -12.01 4.44
N TYR A 86 0.35 -12.08 4.53
CA TYR A 86 1.14 -11.08 5.23
C TYR A 86 1.45 -9.90 4.30
N ILE A 87 1.17 -8.69 4.78
CA ILE A 87 1.59 -7.44 4.14
C ILE A 87 2.71 -6.85 5.01
N PRO A 88 3.95 -6.78 4.49
CA PRO A 88 5.03 -6.15 5.23
C PRO A 88 4.70 -4.68 5.50
N ALA A 89 4.97 -4.21 6.72
CA ALA A 89 4.74 -2.80 7.08
C ALA A 89 5.44 -1.82 6.11
N ARG A 90 6.58 -2.22 5.53
CA ARG A 90 7.31 -1.44 4.52
C ARG A 90 6.51 -1.20 3.23
N ILE A 91 5.51 -2.03 2.91
CA ILE A 91 4.60 -1.79 1.78
C ILE A 91 3.68 -0.62 2.08
N GLN A 92 3.09 -0.59 3.27
CA GLN A 92 2.27 0.53 3.73
C GLN A 92 3.09 1.83 3.82
N TYR A 93 4.25 1.79 4.48
CA TYR A 93 5.16 2.95 4.54
C TYR A 93 5.62 3.39 3.16
N GLY A 94 5.96 2.44 2.27
CA GLY A 94 6.37 2.72 0.91
C GLY A 94 5.27 3.41 0.10
N GLN A 95 4.01 3.02 0.26
CA GLN A 95 2.88 3.70 -0.37
C GLN A 95 2.74 5.14 0.14
N MET A 96 2.82 5.37 1.45
CA MET A 96 2.71 6.71 2.03
C MET A 96 3.87 7.61 1.58
N ALA A 97 5.10 7.07 1.56
CA ALA A 97 6.27 7.77 1.06
C ALA A 97 6.08 8.16 -0.41
N LEU A 98 5.65 7.21 -1.25
CA LEU A 98 5.40 7.48 -2.65
C LEU A 98 4.25 8.50 -2.83
N ALA A 99 3.16 8.37 -2.08
CA ALA A 99 2.04 9.32 -2.13
C ALA A 99 2.45 10.76 -1.80
N ALA A 100 3.47 10.95 -0.95
CA ALA A 100 3.99 12.27 -0.61
C ALA A 100 4.89 12.89 -1.71
N GLU A 101 5.34 12.11 -2.70
CA GLU A 101 6.30 12.54 -3.73
C GLU A 101 5.67 12.75 -5.13
N ILE A 102 4.38 12.43 -5.34
CA ILE A 102 3.70 12.48 -6.68
C ILE A 102 2.69 13.63 -6.80
#